data_AF-A0A837C360-F1
#
_entry.id   AF-A0A837C360-F1
#
_cell.length_a   1.000
_cell.length_b   1.000
_cell.length_c   1.000
_cell.angle_alpha   90.00
_cell.angle_beta   90.00
_cell.angle_gamma   90.00
#
_symmetry.space_group_name_H-M   'P 1'
#
loop_
_entity.id
_entity.type
_entity.pdbx_description
1 polymer ?
#
loop_
_entity_poly.entity_id
_entity_poly.type
_entity_poly.pdbx_seq_one_letter_code
_entity_poly.pdbx_strand_id
1 'polypeptide(L)'
;MRITAKCLATTSLVLVTTAFALPSWAADVDATSAIDTVTVYPDGATVTRIITVDLPSGDSTLVAKDFPLGLDTSSIRVEGEGGAKLTIGTIDARTPRAAPVNLPELDKRIEALNDQRADLQGAIDSANARRKFAEHFAEASPAGIGDKGEARPIAEWRTAFAAVGEEIASADTAVRDATRKMREIDRQIAQLEVERKAKPPSKLEVRMDIAAPAAAKATLRVTYNVRNARWLPLYDARLDTGAKDRKPQLELVRRAEITQSTGEDWSNVTLGVSTVRVSRGGSAPELGSLVAQYPQPPKPMALGAASDLARPAPTVRQRSAQFEPMSKLAEAPEPRERADEQQAVAEIGDFQATFRIPGRVSLGAAEGAKSLRIASMSVPADLAVRAAPVMDPTAFLEASFKQTDEATLLPGKVAIYRDGVFVGRGKISASAKDDIVRLGFGADDKVKIERAVLKRNEGSAGLLVTTSKTDERSFKTTVRNGHDFPIRVAIEDQLPVSENEDIVVEMLPSTTPPTASNIRDKRGVLEWSFDAKPGEVRDVNFAWRIRWPKDKGMVIVPAG
;
A
#
# COMPACT_ATOMS: atom_id res chain seq x y z
N MET A 1 -41.97 -37.36 -97.69
CA MET A 1 -42.95 -37.63 -96.61
C MET A 1 -42.48 -36.92 -95.35
N ARG A 2 -43.34 -36.05 -94.81
CA ARG A 2 -43.19 -35.29 -93.56
C ARG A 2 -43.63 -36.15 -92.37
N ILE A 3 -42.91 -36.12 -91.25
CA ILE A 3 -43.46 -36.37 -89.89
C ILE A 3 -42.58 -35.56 -88.90
N THR A 4 -42.85 -34.27 -88.67
CA THR A 4 -43.54 -33.69 -87.49
C THR A 4 -43.09 -34.17 -86.12
N ALA A 5 -42.36 -33.29 -85.43
CA ALA A 5 -42.08 -33.29 -84.00
C ALA A 5 -43.34 -32.97 -83.17
N LYS A 6 -43.45 -33.57 -81.97
CA LYS A 6 -44.35 -33.12 -80.91
C LYS A 6 -43.59 -33.07 -79.58
N CYS A 7 -43.75 -31.93 -78.92
CA CYS A 7 -43.33 -31.62 -77.56
C CYS A 7 -43.96 -32.54 -76.52
N LEU A 8 -43.20 -32.86 -75.46
CA LEU A 8 -43.75 -32.98 -74.11
C LEU A 8 -42.92 -32.07 -73.19
N ALA A 9 -43.60 -31.13 -72.55
CA ALA A 9 -43.05 -30.27 -71.53
C ALA A 9 -43.19 -30.96 -70.17
N THR A 10 -42.09 -31.10 -69.43
CA THR A 10 -42.08 -31.47 -68.02
C THR A 10 -41.56 -30.29 -67.21
N THR A 11 -42.48 -29.60 -66.56
CA THR A 11 -42.25 -28.61 -65.51
C THR A 11 -41.69 -29.32 -64.27
N SER A 12 -40.56 -28.87 -63.73
CA SER A 12 -40.12 -29.24 -62.38
C SER A 12 -39.61 -28.02 -61.63
N LEU A 13 -40.20 -27.90 -60.45
CA LEU A 13 -40.21 -26.81 -59.49
C LEU A 13 -38.83 -26.63 -58.85
N VAL A 14 -38.19 -25.46 -59.03
CA VAL A 14 -36.97 -25.09 -58.30
C VAL A 14 -37.39 -24.53 -56.95
N LEU A 15 -37.17 -25.30 -55.89
CA LEU A 15 -37.30 -24.85 -54.50
C LEU A 15 -36.07 -23.98 -54.17
N VAL A 16 -36.22 -22.66 -54.19
CA VAL A 16 -35.19 -21.73 -53.72
C VAL A 16 -35.23 -21.72 -52.19
N THR A 17 -34.33 -22.47 -51.55
CA THR A 17 -34.05 -22.34 -50.12
C THR A 17 -33.22 -21.07 -49.91
N THR A 18 -33.88 -19.97 -49.54
CA THR A 18 -33.23 -18.77 -49.01
C THR A 18 -32.63 -19.09 -47.64
N ALA A 19 -31.32 -19.33 -47.60
CA ALA A 19 -30.57 -19.36 -46.35
C ALA A 19 -30.54 -17.94 -45.76
N PHE A 20 -31.36 -17.70 -44.73
CA PHE A 20 -31.20 -16.53 -43.88
C PHE A 20 -29.87 -16.67 -43.13
N ALA A 21 -28.85 -15.95 -43.59
CA ALA A 21 -27.65 -15.71 -42.81
C ALA A 21 -28.04 -14.82 -41.61
N LEU A 22 -28.34 -15.44 -40.48
CA LEU A 22 -28.40 -14.71 -39.21
C LEU A 22 -26.98 -14.18 -38.94
N PRO A 23 -26.81 -12.89 -38.59
CA PRO A 23 -25.53 -12.39 -38.15
C PRO A 23 -25.11 -13.17 -36.90
N SER A 24 -24.06 -13.98 -37.05
CA SER A 24 -23.40 -14.69 -35.95
C SER A 24 -22.75 -13.65 -35.06
N TRP A 25 -23.50 -13.13 -34.08
CA TRP A 25 -22.90 -12.39 -32.98
C TRP A 25 -22.16 -13.43 -32.15
N ALA A 26 -20.86 -13.22 -31.95
CA ALA A 26 -20.05 -14.06 -31.08
C ALA A 26 -20.77 -14.21 -29.74
N ALA A 27 -20.91 -15.43 -29.24
CA ALA A 27 -21.59 -15.66 -27.97
C ALA A 27 -20.77 -15.03 -26.84
N ASP A 28 -21.43 -14.20 -26.01
CA ASP A 28 -20.86 -13.74 -24.75
C ASP A 28 -20.79 -14.93 -23.79
N VAL A 29 -19.58 -15.31 -23.41
CA VAL A 29 -19.32 -16.38 -22.46
C VAL A 29 -18.80 -15.75 -21.17
N ASP A 30 -19.65 -15.74 -20.15
CA ASP A 30 -19.26 -15.29 -18.81
C ASP A 30 -18.17 -16.22 -18.24
N ALA A 31 -17.08 -15.62 -17.77
CA ALA A 31 -15.93 -16.34 -17.27
C ALA A 31 -15.55 -15.90 -15.85
N THR A 32 -15.41 -16.87 -14.94
CA THR A 32 -14.87 -16.63 -13.60
C THR A 32 -13.35 -16.66 -13.63
N SER A 33 -12.72 -15.73 -12.91
CA SER A 33 -11.26 -15.63 -12.80
C SER A 33 -10.81 -15.68 -11.34
N ALA A 34 -9.64 -16.26 -11.08
CA ALA A 34 -9.02 -16.27 -9.77
C ALA A 34 -7.59 -15.74 -9.86
N ILE A 35 -7.18 -14.92 -8.89
CA ILE A 35 -5.80 -14.45 -8.80
C ILE A 35 -4.93 -15.64 -8.38
N ASP A 36 -3.90 -15.94 -9.17
CA ASP A 36 -2.97 -17.03 -8.85
C ASP A 36 -1.59 -16.51 -8.42
N THR A 37 -1.05 -15.53 -9.15
CA THR A 37 0.32 -15.05 -8.94
C THR A 37 0.34 -13.53 -8.84
N VAL A 38 1.11 -13.01 -7.89
CA VAL A 38 1.31 -11.57 -7.69
C VAL A 38 2.80 -11.28 -7.51
N THR A 39 3.32 -10.35 -8.29
CA THR A 39 4.66 -9.78 -8.09
C THR A 39 4.54 -8.33 -7.68
N VAL A 40 5.01 -7.99 -6.48
CA VAL A 40 4.95 -6.62 -5.94
C VAL A 40 6.27 -5.88 -6.20
N TYR A 41 6.16 -4.66 -6.68
CA TYR A 41 7.26 -3.73 -6.96
C TYR A 41 7.26 -2.59 -5.93
N PRO A 42 8.29 -1.73 -5.85
CA PRO A 42 8.29 -0.57 -4.96
C PRO A 42 7.21 0.48 -5.31
N ASP A 43 6.61 0.40 -6.49
CA ASP A 43 5.70 1.38 -7.09
C ASP A 43 4.49 0.77 -7.84
N GLY A 44 4.18 -0.50 -7.59
CA GLY A 44 3.03 -1.18 -8.18
C GLY A 44 3.03 -2.68 -7.89
N ALA A 45 2.13 -3.41 -8.53
CA ALA A 45 2.19 -4.86 -8.63
C ALA A 45 1.76 -5.33 -10.03
N THR A 46 2.26 -6.48 -10.44
CA THR A 46 1.73 -7.24 -11.56
C THR A 46 0.96 -8.42 -11.00
N VAL A 47 -0.27 -8.59 -11.47
CA VAL A 47 -1.22 -9.60 -11.03
C VAL A 47 -1.54 -10.49 -12.21
N THR A 48 -1.47 -11.81 -12.00
CA THR A 48 -1.86 -12.82 -12.97
C THR A 48 -3.08 -13.57 -12.45
N ARG A 49 -4.15 -13.52 -13.23
CA ARG A 49 -5.38 -14.30 -13.01
C ARG A 49 -5.43 -15.50 -13.94
N ILE A 50 -6.00 -16.59 -13.43
CA ILE A 50 -6.30 -17.80 -14.21
C ILE A 50 -7.80 -17.85 -14.47
N ILE A 51 -8.16 -18.12 -15.72
CA ILE A 51 -9.53 -18.37 -16.17
C ILE A 51 -9.56 -19.75 -16.78
N THR A 52 -10.43 -20.63 -16.30
CA THR A 52 -10.70 -21.92 -16.93
C THR A 52 -12.11 -21.88 -17.51
N VAL A 53 -12.23 -22.16 -18.80
CA VAL A 53 -13.49 -22.04 -19.53
C VAL A 53 -13.61 -23.11 -20.61
N ASP A 54 -14.84 -23.57 -20.85
CA ASP A 54 -15.17 -24.44 -21.97
C ASP A 54 -15.60 -23.57 -23.15
N LEU A 55 -14.78 -23.54 -24.20
CA LEU A 55 -15.00 -22.74 -25.40
C LEU A 55 -15.79 -23.54 -26.44
N PRO A 56 -16.85 -22.99 -27.05
CA PRO A 56 -17.47 -23.58 -28.23
C PRO A 56 -16.54 -23.45 -29.45
N SER A 57 -16.83 -24.21 -30.51
CA SER A 57 -16.19 -23.99 -31.82
C SER A 57 -16.71 -22.67 -32.42
N GLY A 58 -15.81 -21.91 -33.05
CA GLY A 58 -16.08 -20.59 -33.64
C GLY A 58 -15.56 -19.44 -32.79
N ASP A 59 -16.16 -18.26 -33.02
CA ASP A 59 -15.80 -17.03 -32.33
C ASP A 59 -16.64 -16.86 -31.06
N SER A 60 -15.98 -16.49 -29.96
CA SER A 60 -16.61 -16.22 -28.67
C SER A 60 -16.01 -14.96 -28.05
N THR A 61 -16.82 -14.18 -27.34
CA THR A 61 -16.30 -13.08 -26.52
C THR A 61 -16.39 -13.51 -25.06
N LEU A 62 -15.23 -13.78 -24.45
CA LEU A 62 -15.16 -14.08 -23.03
C LEU A 62 -15.30 -12.79 -22.22
N VAL A 63 -16.10 -12.83 -21.16
CA VAL A 63 -16.32 -11.70 -20.25
C VAL A 63 -15.88 -12.08 -18.84
N ALA A 64 -14.70 -11.60 -18.44
CA ALA A 64 -14.15 -11.82 -17.12
C ALA A 64 -14.41 -10.62 -16.21
N LYS A 65 -15.10 -10.84 -15.08
CA LYS A 65 -15.57 -9.79 -14.18
C LYS A 65 -14.60 -9.55 -13.00
N ASP A 66 -14.91 -8.54 -12.20
CA ASP A 66 -14.28 -8.24 -10.91
C ASP A 66 -12.82 -7.76 -10.96
N PHE A 67 -12.41 -7.09 -12.04
CA PHE A 67 -11.11 -6.42 -12.11
C PHE A 67 -11.13 -5.08 -11.36
N PRO A 68 -10.02 -4.61 -10.79
CA PRO A 68 -9.99 -3.37 -10.03
C PRO A 68 -10.04 -2.16 -10.98
N LEU A 69 -10.70 -1.07 -10.56
CA LEU A 69 -10.72 0.19 -11.31
C LEU A 69 -9.33 0.80 -11.52
N GLY A 70 -8.39 0.51 -10.62
CA GLY A 70 -7.01 0.99 -10.70
C GLY A 70 -6.09 0.16 -11.60
N LEU A 71 -6.64 -0.83 -12.32
CA LEU A 71 -5.91 -1.61 -13.32
C LEU A 71 -5.45 -0.70 -14.46
N ASP A 72 -4.20 -0.85 -14.88
CA ASP A 72 -3.70 -0.18 -16.08
C ASP A 72 -4.15 -0.97 -17.32
N THR A 73 -5.15 -0.45 -18.05
CA THR A 73 -5.76 -1.15 -19.18
C THR A 73 -4.76 -1.41 -20.32
N SER A 74 -3.71 -0.59 -20.45
CA SER A 74 -2.67 -0.78 -21.47
C SER A 74 -1.70 -1.93 -21.16
N SER A 75 -1.69 -2.38 -19.90
CA SER A 75 -0.81 -3.45 -19.41
C SER A 75 -1.40 -4.86 -19.57
N ILE A 76 -2.67 -4.98 -19.97
CA ILE A 76 -3.34 -6.29 -20.04
C ILE A 76 -2.66 -7.16 -21.10
N ARG A 77 -2.24 -8.35 -20.69
CA ARG A 77 -1.71 -9.41 -21.56
C ARG A 77 -2.49 -10.68 -21.28
N VAL A 78 -2.87 -11.39 -22.34
CA VAL A 78 -3.61 -12.64 -22.25
C VAL A 78 -2.84 -13.71 -23.00
N GLU A 79 -2.52 -14.79 -22.29
CA GLU A 79 -1.97 -16.00 -22.86
C GLU A 79 -2.99 -17.13 -22.68
N GLY A 80 -3.09 -18.03 -23.64
CA GLY A 80 -4.07 -19.11 -23.61
C GLY A 80 -3.46 -20.45 -24.00
N GLU A 81 -3.79 -21.48 -23.22
CA GLU A 81 -3.48 -22.87 -23.53
C GLU A 81 -4.77 -23.70 -23.54
N GLY A 82 -4.86 -24.68 -24.43
CA GLY A 82 -6.06 -25.51 -24.56
C GLY A 82 -5.83 -26.74 -25.43
N GLY A 83 -6.82 -27.63 -25.47
CA GLY A 83 -6.78 -28.86 -26.27
C GLY A 83 -6.78 -28.65 -27.80
N ALA A 84 -6.94 -27.39 -28.25
CA ALA A 84 -6.89 -26.98 -29.65
C ALA A 84 -6.15 -25.63 -29.76
N LYS A 85 -5.72 -25.28 -30.99
CA LYS A 85 -5.11 -23.97 -31.27
C LYS A 85 -6.15 -22.86 -31.01
N LEU A 86 -5.82 -21.92 -30.14
CA LEU A 86 -6.66 -20.75 -29.84
C LEU A 86 -6.07 -19.50 -30.51
N THR A 87 -6.93 -18.62 -31.00
CA THR A 87 -6.52 -17.28 -31.45
C THR A 87 -7.17 -16.25 -30.55
N ILE A 88 -6.36 -15.39 -29.91
CA ILE A 88 -6.83 -14.29 -29.08
C ILE A 88 -6.84 -13.04 -29.94
N GLY A 89 -8.01 -12.41 -30.06
CA GLY A 89 -8.25 -11.19 -30.80
C GLY A 89 -8.19 -9.95 -29.91
N THR A 90 -9.24 -9.15 -29.96
CA THR A 90 -9.35 -7.90 -29.20
C THR A 90 -9.41 -8.18 -27.70
N ILE A 91 -8.70 -7.36 -26.93
CA ILE A 91 -8.79 -7.33 -25.48
C ILE A 91 -9.21 -5.91 -25.09
N ASP A 92 -10.33 -5.78 -24.41
CA ASP A 92 -10.85 -4.50 -23.93
C ASP A 92 -11.17 -4.59 -22.43
N ALA A 93 -11.01 -3.48 -21.72
CA ALA A 93 -11.36 -3.36 -20.31
C ALA A 93 -12.26 -2.16 -20.11
N ARG A 94 -13.47 -2.41 -19.62
CA ARG A 94 -14.49 -1.38 -19.46
C ARG A 94 -15.25 -1.57 -18.16
N THR A 95 -15.90 -0.52 -17.70
CA THR A 95 -16.87 -0.66 -16.62
C THR A 95 -18.05 -1.51 -17.12
N PRO A 96 -18.61 -2.42 -16.30
CA PRO A 96 -19.89 -3.03 -16.59
C PRO A 96 -20.89 -1.95 -16.99
N ARG A 97 -21.64 -2.17 -18.08
CA ARG A 97 -22.67 -1.23 -18.51
C ARG A 97 -23.80 -1.27 -17.47
N ALA A 98 -23.73 -0.41 -16.46
CA ALA A 98 -24.87 -0.14 -15.60
C ALA A 98 -25.97 0.44 -16.51
N ALA A 99 -27.17 -0.13 -16.46
CA ALA A 99 -28.33 0.55 -17.04
C ALA A 99 -28.37 1.96 -16.43
N PRO A 100 -28.54 3.03 -17.22
CA PRO A 100 -28.65 4.36 -16.67
C PRO A 100 -29.85 4.38 -15.72
N VAL A 101 -29.56 4.44 -14.41
CA VAL A 101 -30.59 4.49 -13.37
C VAL A 101 -31.20 5.89 -13.42
N ASN A 102 -32.39 6.02 -14.00
CA ASN A 102 -33.14 7.28 -14.03
C ASN A 102 -33.77 7.51 -12.65
N LEU A 103 -32.99 8.05 -11.71
CA LEU A 103 -33.41 8.25 -10.32
C LEU A 103 -34.76 8.99 -10.19
N PRO A 104 -35.04 10.08 -10.94
CA PRO A 104 -36.35 10.74 -10.88
C PRO A 104 -37.55 9.87 -11.31
N GLU A 105 -37.36 8.95 -12.25
CA GLU A 105 -38.41 8.05 -12.72
C GLU A 105 -38.65 6.89 -11.75
N LEU A 106 -37.56 6.36 -11.17
CA LEU A 106 -37.58 5.38 -10.09
C LEU A 106 -38.26 5.93 -8.83
N ASP A 107 -37.91 7.16 -8.41
CA ASP A 107 -38.51 7.85 -7.27
C ASP A 107 -40.02 8.00 -7.47
N LYS A 108 -40.46 8.48 -8.64
CA LYS A 108 -41.89 8.58 -8.99
C LYS A 108 -42.60 7.24 -8.96
N ARG A 109 -41.94 6.16 -9.38
CA ARG A 109 -42.53 4.81 -9.39
C ARG A 109 -42.68 4.25 -7.98
N ILE A 110 -41.68 4.47 -7.13
CA ILE A 110 -41.73 4.08 -5.70
C ILE A 110 -42.82 4.88 -4.98
N GLU A 111 -42.93 6.19 -5.22
CA GLU A 111 -44.00 7.03 -4.67
C GLU A 111 -45.39 6.52 -5.07
N ALA A 112 -45.62 6.29 -6.37
CA ALA A 112 -46.89 5.76 -6.87
C ALA A 112 -47.26 4.39 -6.28
N LEU A 113 -46.28 3.51 -6.06
CA LEU A 113 -46.51 2.21 -5.41
C LEU A 113 -46.81 2.36 -3.91
N ASN A 114 -46.18 3.32 -3.22
CA ASN A 114 -46.48 3.62 -1.82
C ASN A 114 -47.90 4.20 -1.66
N ASP A 115 -48.36 5.03 -2.59
CA ASP A 115 -49.74 5.54 -2.60
C ASP A 115 -50.73 4.38 -2.77
N GLN A 116 -50.49 3.49 -3.74
CA GLN A 116 -51.32 2.28 -3.92
C GLN A 116 -51.32 1.37 -2.70
N ARG A 117 -50.20 1.27 -2.00
CA ARG A 117 -50.09 0.53 -0.74
C ARG A 117 -50.95 1.17 0.36
N ALA A 118 -50.92 2.50 0.47
CA ALA A 118 -51.73 3.25 1.43
C ALA A 118 -53.23 3.11 1.14
N ASP A 119 -53.63 3.14 -0.13
CA ASP A 119 -55.02 2.91 -0.55
C ASP A 119 -55.51 1.50 -0.17
N LEU A 120 -54.68 0.48 -0.41
CA LEU A 120 -54.99 -0.90 -0.01
C LEU A 120 -55.06 -1.06 1.50
N GLN A 121 -54.20 -0.36 2.26
CA GLN A 121 -54.28 -0.34 3.71
C GLN A 121 -55.60 0.30 4.18
N GLY A 122 -56.00 1.43 3.58
CA GLY A 122 -57.30 2.05 3.85
C GLY A 122 -58.48 1.12 3.53
N ALA A 123 -58.40 0.34 2.44
CA ALA A 123 -59.40 -0.66 2.10
C ALA A 123 -59.47 -1.81 3.12
N ILE A 124 -58.31 -2.27 3.63
CA ILE A 124 -58.23 -3.26 4.71
C ILE A 124 -58.86 -2.70 6.00
N ASP A 125 -58.54 -1.47 6.38
CA ASP A 125 -59.06 -0.83 7.58
C ASP A 125 -60.59 -0.65 7.51
N SER A 126 -61.11 -0.23 6.35
CA SER A 126 -62.54 -0.11 6.09
C SER A 126 -63.26 -1.47 6.13
N ALA A 127 -62.69 -2.50 5.52
CA ALA A 127 -63.26 -3.85 5.57
C ALA A 127 -63.23 -4.43 6.99
N ASN A 128 -62.16 -4.20 7.76
CA ASN A 128 -62.10 -4.59 9.17
C ASN A 128 -63.12 -3.85 10.04
N ALA A 129 -63.37 -2.56 9.78
CA ALA A 129 -64.40 -1.79 10.48
C ALA A 129 -65.80 -2.35 10.20
N ARG A 130 -66.10 -2.67 8.93
CA ARG A 130 -67.35 -3.35 8.53
C ARG A 130 -67.53 -4.70 9.21
N ARG A 131 -66.48 -5.52 9.22
CA ARG A 131 -66.45 -6.82 9.91
C ARG A 131 -66.76 -6.68 11.40
N LYS A 132 -66.07 -5.75 12.09
CA LYS A 132 -66.32 -5.47 13.52
C LYS A 132 -67.73 -4.96 13.79
N PHE A 133 -68.26 -4.11 12.91
CA PHE A 133 -69.63 -3.64 13.02
C PHE A 133 -70.63 -4.80 12.90
N ALA A 134 -70.44 -5.70 11.94
CA ALA A 134 -71.27 -6.90 11.77
C ALA A 134 -71.16 -7.85 12.98
N GLU A 135 -69.96 -8.06 13.52
CA GLU A 135 -69.72 -8.83 14.75
C GLU A 135 -70.46 -8.21 15.95
N HIS A 136 -70.28 -6.91 16.20
CA HIS A 136 -70.98 -6.22 17.28
C HIS A 136 -72.49 -6.20 17.10
N PHE A 137 -73.00 -6.07 15.87
CA PHE A 137 -74.43 -6.15 15.59
C PHE A 137 -75.00 -7.54 15.92
N ALA A 138 -74.22 -8.60 15.69
CA ALA A 138 -74.58 -9.96 16.06
C ALA A 138 -74.56 -10.20 17.57
N GLU A 139 -73.61 -9.57 18.29
CA GLU A 139 -73.49 -9.65 19.75
C GLU A 139 -74.55 -8.79 20.48
N ALA A 140 -74.85 -7.61 19.96
CA ALA A 140 -75.73 -6.62 20.58
C ALA A 140 -77.19 -6.78 20.20
N SER A 141 -77.53 -7.53 19.14
CA SER A 141 -78.91 -7.92 18.86
C SER A 141 -79.40 -8.85 19.97
N PRO A 142 -80.31 -8.41 20.86
CA PRO A 142 -80.78 -9.26 21.93
C PRO A 142 -81.54 -10.43 21.32
N ALA A 143 -81.15 -11.64 21.71
CA ALA A 143 -81.94 -12.84 21.49
C ALA A 143 -83.38 -12.59 21.98
N GLY A 144 -84.32 -12.34 21.06
CA GLY A 144 -85.72 -12.68 21.24
C GLY A 144 -86.73 -11.60 21.66
N ILE A 145 -86.47 -10.30 21.54
CA ILE A 145 -87.47 -9.27 21.94
C ILE A 145 -87.73 -8.27 20.80
N GLY A 146 -88.92 -8.33 20.19
CA GLY A 146 -89.47 -7.20 19.42
C GLY A 146 -89.80 -6.02 20.34
N ASP A 147 -90.10 -4.84 19.79
CA ASP A 147 -90.37 -3.57 20.54
C ASP A 147 -91.42 -3.67 21.67
N LYS A 148 -92.12 -4.81 21.80
CA LYS A 148 -93.13 -5.11 22.83
C LYS A 148 -92.93 -6.43 23.60
N GLY A 149 -91.77 -7.08 23.54
CA GLY A 149 -91.55 -8.34 24.30
C GLY A 149 -91.95 -9.62 23.58
N GLU A 150 -92.33 -9.56 22.29
CA GLU A 150 -92.71 -10.75 21.51
C GLU A 150 -91.49 -11.41 20.85
N ALA A 151 -91.48 -12.76 20.85
CA ALA A 151 -90.46 -13.56 20.19
C ALA A 151 -90.54 -13.40 18.67
N ARG A 152 -89.47 -12.91 18.03
CA ARG A 152 -89.42 -12.78 16.56
C ARG A 152 -89.52 -14.15 15.86
N PRO A 153 -90.22 -14.26 14.71
CA PRO A 153 -90.30 -15.50 13.95
C PRO A 153 -88.92 -16.06 13.57
N ILE A 154 -88.74 -17.38 13.67
CA ILE A 154 -87.47 -18.08 13.33
C ILE A 154 -86.97 -17.75 11.91
N ALA A 155 -87.88 -17.44 10.97
CA ALA A 155 -87.53 -17.03 9.61
C ALA A 155 -86.77 -15.69 9.56
N GLU A 156 -87.13 -14.72 10.41
CA GLU A 156 -86.46 -13.41 10.48
C GLU A 156 -85.05 -13.53 11.08
N TRP A 157 -84.87 -14.44 12.04
CA TRP A 157 -83.55 -14.78 12.60
C TRP A 157 -82.61 -15.34 11.56
N ARG A 158 -83.09 -16.30 10.75
CA ARG A 158 -82.27 -16.92 9.71
C ARG A 158 -81.82 -15.90 8.67
N THR A 159 -82.68 -14.93 8.31
CA THR A 159 -82.36 -13.85 7.38
C THR A 159 -81.33 -12.88 7.97
N ALA A 160 -81.47 -12.48 9.24
CA ALA A 160 -80.52 -11.60 9.90
C ALA A 160 -79.12 -12.26 10.07
N PHE A 161 -79.06 -13.53 10.48
CA PHE A 161 -77.81 -14.27 10.58
C PHE A 161 -77.16 -14.49 9.21
N ALA A 162 -77.95 -14.74 8.16
CA ALA A 162 -77.44 -14.85 6.80
C ALA A 162 -76.82 -13.53 6.33
N ALA A 163 -77.47 -12.38 6.57
CA ALA A 163 -76.97 -11.07 6.19
C ALA A 163 -75.67 -10.69 6.94
N VAL A 164 -75.58 -10.99 8.25
CA VAL A 164 -74.34 -10.80 9.04
C VAL A 164 -73.23 -11.71 8.52
N GLY A 165 -73.53 -12.99 8.29
CA GLY A 165 -72.56 -13.95 7.77
C GLY A 165 -72.04 -13.57 6.37
N GLU A 166 -72.91 -13.05 5.51
CA GLU A 166 -72.56 -12.56 4.18
C GLU A 166 -71.67 -11.30 4.27
N GLU A 167 -71.98 -10.37 5.16
CA GLU A 167 -71.17 -9.16 5.36
C GLU A 167 -69.77 -9.48 5.91
N ILE A 168 -69.68 -10.38 6.89
CA ILE A 168 -68.38 -10.85 7.43
C ILE A 168 -67.58 -11.57 6.33
N ALA A 169 -68.22 -12.46 5.56
CA ALA A 169 -67.54 -13.19 4.48
C ALA A 169 -67.05 -12.26 3.36
N SER A 170 -67.84 -11.24 3.02
CA SER A 170 -67.49 -10.18 2.06
C SER A 170 -66.30 -9.35 2.56
N ALA A 171 -66.33 -8.90 3.82
CA ALA A 171 -65.24 -8.16 4.44
C ALA A 171 -63.95 -8.98 4.53
N ASP A 172 -64.01 -10.24 4.96
CA ASP A 172 -62.84 -11.14 5.03
C ASP A 172 -62.23 -11.39 3.64
N THR A 173 -63.07 -11.48 2.61
CA THR A 173 -62.60 -11.64 1.22
C THR A 173 -61.89 -10.37 0.74
N ALA A 174 -62.45 -9.18 1.02
CA ALA A 174 -61.83 -7.91 0.71
C ALA A 174 -60.47 -7.73 1.43
N VAL A 175 -60.38 -8.09 2.71
CA VAL A 175 -59.11 -8.07 3.48
C VAL A 175 -58.08 -9.01 2.86
N ARG A 176 -58.47 -10.25 2.54
CA ARG A 176 -57.58 -11.25 1.91
C ARG A 176 -57.05 -10.77 0.55
N ASP A 177 -57.91 -10.20 -0.28
CA ASP A 177 -57.53 -9.71 -1.61
C ASP A 177 -56.62 -8.49 -1.54
N ALA A 178 -56.96 -7.51 -0.69
CA ALA A 178 -56.13 -6.33 -0.49
C ALA A 178 -54.76 -6.69 0.10
N THR A 179 -54.72 -7.64 1.05
CA THR A 179 -53.45 -8.13 1.63
C THR A 179 -52.57 -8.82 0.59
N ARG A 180 -53.14 -9.60 -0.34
CA ARG A 180 -52.37 -10.23 -1.42
C ARG A 180 -51.75 -9.19 -2.36
N LYS A 181 -52.53 -8.17 -2.76
CA LYS A 181 -52.06 -7.06 -3.60
C LYS A 181 -50.99 -6.24 -2.89
N MET A 182 -51.15 -5.98 -1.60
CA MET A 182 -50.19 -5.23 -0.79
C MET A 182 -48.83 -5.94 -0.75
N ARG A 183 -48.80 -7.28 -0.56
CA ARG A 183 -47.56 -8.06 -0.60
C ARG A 183 -46.83 -8.00 -1.95
N GLU A 184 -47.57 -7.95 -3.05
CA GLU A 184 -46.98 -7.82 -4.38
C GLU A 184 -46.37 -6.44 -4.59
N ILE A 185 -47.07 -5.38 -4.17
CA ILE A 185 -46.55 -4.01 -4.17
C ILE A 185 -45.31 -3.88 -3.28
N ASP A 186 -45.32 -4.48 -2.08
CA ASP A 186 -44.16 -4.48 -1.18
C ASP A 186 -42.93 -5.13 -1.83
N ARG A 187 -43.11 -6.21 -2.61
CA ARG A 187 -42.02 -6.84 -3.38
C ARG A 187 -41.49 -5.91 -4.48
N GLN A 188 -42.38 -5.23 -5.19
CA GLN A 188 -42.00 -4.30 -6.25
C GLN A 188 -41.25 -3.08 -5.68
N ILE A 189 -41.71 -2.52 -4.57
CA ILE A 189 -41.00 -1.44 -3.85
C ILE A 189 -39.62 -1.92 -3.41
N ALA A 190 -39.51 -3.11 -2.82
CA ALA A 190 -38.22 -3.67 -2.40
C ALA A 190 -37.24 -3.84 -3.58
N GLN A 191 -37.73 -4.29 -4.74
CA GLN A 191 -36.91 -4.43 -5.94
C GLN A 191 -36.42 -3.08 -6.47
N LEU A 192 -37.30 -2.08 -6.55
CA LEU A 192 -36.95 -0.72 -6.99
C LEU A 192 -36.00 -0.01 -6.01
N GLU A 193 -36.14 -0.25 -4.71
CA GLU A 193 -35.23 0.27 -3.68
C GLU A 193 -33.82 -0.31 -3.79
N VAL A 194 -33.68 -1.58 -4.21
CA VAL A 194 -32.38 -2.20 -4.49
C VAL A 194 -31.72 -1.54 -5.71
N GLU A 195 -32.48 -1.32 -6.77
CA GLU A 195 -32.00 -0.64 -7.99
C GLU A 195 -31.60 0.81 -7.73
N ARG A 196 -32.39 1.53 -6.92
CA ARG A 196 -32.13 2.90 -6.48
C ARG A 196 -30.85 3.03 -5.65
N LYS A 197 -30.50 2.01 -4.85
CA LYS A 197 -29.29 1.98 -4.02
C LYS A 197 -28.07 1.40 -4.73
N ALA A 198 -28.21 0.99 -6.00
CA ALA A 198 -27.09 0.45 -6.76
C ALA A 198 -26.01 1.53 -6.92
N LYS A 199 -24.82 1.27 -6.35
CA LYS A 199 -23.66 2.14 -6.52
C LYS A 199 -23.14 2.03 -7.97
N PRO A 200 -22.52 3.08 -8.53
CA PRO A 200 -21.82 2.96 -9.80
C PRO A 200 -20.82 1.79 -9.76
N PRO A 201 -20.60 1.11 -10.91
CA PRO A 201 -19.71 -0.05 -10.95
C PRO A 201 -18.34 0.32 -10.40
N SER A 202 -17.92 -0.41 -9.37
CA SER A 202 -16.64 -0.24 -8.68
C SER A 202 -15.55 -1.20 -9.18
N LYS A 203 -15.83 -1.88 -10.30
CA LYS A 203 -15.01 -2.92 -10.93
C LYS A 203 -15.03 -2.74 -12.44
N LEU A 204 -14.02 -3.30 -13.10
CA LEU A 204 -13.94 -3.45 -14.54
C LEU A 204 -14.30 -4.89 -14.94
N GLU A 205 -14.74 -5.04 -16.18
CA GLU A 205 -14.82 -6.31 -16.89
C GLU A 205 -13.79 -6.29 -18.01
N VAL A 206 -13.06 -7.40 -18.17
CA VAL A 206 -12.14 -7.62 -19.28
C VAL A 206 -12.84 -8.52 -20.29
N ARG A 207 -12.94 -8.05 -21.53
CA ARG A 207 -13.53 -8.76 -22.65
C ARG A 207 -12.45 -9.21 -23.61
N MET A 208 -12.47 -10.48 -23.98
CA MET A 208 -11.45 -11.11 -24.82
C MET A 208 -12.14 -11.84 -25.97
N ASP A 209 -11.85 -11.45 -27.20
CA ASP A 209 -12.33 -12.20 -28.37
C ASP A 209 -11.44 -13.42 -28.58
N ILE A 210 -12.06 -14.60 -28.70
CA ILE A 210 -11.36 -15.86 -28.86
C ILE A 210 -11.98 -16.64 -30.00
N ALA A 211 -11.14 -17.07 -30.94
CA ALA A 211 -11.52 -18.00 -31.98
C ALA A 211 -10.93 -19.38 -31.68
N ALA A 212 -11.80 -20.39 -31.62
CA ALA A 212 -11.44 -21.79 -31.40
C ALA A 212 -11.94 -22.66 -32.57
N PRO A 213 -11.07 -23.43 -33.26
CA PRO A 213 -11.49 -24.24 -34.41
C PRO A 213 -12.38 -25.42 -34.01
N ALA A 214 -12.28 -25.88 -32.77
CA ALA A 214 -13.11 -26.95 -32.20
C ALA A 214 -13.45 -26.60 -30.75
N ALA A 215 -14.54 -27.15 -30.24
CA ALA A 215 -14.89 -27.00 -28.84
C ALA A 215 -13.79 -27.59 -27.95
N ALA A 216 -13.29 -26.81 -26.99
CA ALA A 216 -12.15 -27.20 -26.18
C ALA A 216 -12.19 -26.52 -24.80
N LYS A 217 -11.70 -27.23 -23.80
CA LYS A 217 -11.37 -26.62 -22.51
C LYS A 217 -10.08 -25.82 -22.65
N ALA A 218 -10.11 -24.58 -22.19
CA ALA A 218 -9.00 -23.65 -22.24
C ALA A 218 -8.68 -23.07 -20.86
N THR A 219 -7.40 -22.80 -20.65
CA THR A 219 -6.88 -22.04 -19.50
C THR A 219 -6.25 -20.78 -20.04
N LEU A 220 -6.73 -19.62 -19.58
CA LEU A 220 -6.19 -18.32 -19.93
C LEU A 220 -5.48 -17.70 -18.72
N ARG A 221 -4.31 -17.12 -18.96
CA ARG A 221 -3.56 -16.32 -18.01
C ARG A 221 -3.71 -14.85 -18.40
N VAL A 222 -4.40 -14.09 -17.55
CA VAL A 222 -4.60 -12.65 -17.74
C VAL A 222 -3.67 -11.92 -16.78
N THR A 223 -2.66 -11.24 -17.32
CA THR A 223 -1.66 -10.49 -16.56
C THR A 223 -1.89 -8.99 -16.74
N TYR A 224 -1.84 -8.23 -15.65
CA TYR A 224 -2.04 -6.78 -15.65
C TYR A 224 -1.33 -6.09 -14.48
N ASN A 225 -1.14 -4.78 -14.60
CA ASN A 225 -0.48 -3.95 -13.61
C ASN A 225 -1.49 -3.13 -12.81
N VAL A 226 -1.16 -2.91 -11.52
CA VAL A 226 -1.92 -2.08 -10.58
C VAL A 226 -0.97 -1.14 -9.83
N ARG A 227 -1.41 0.09 -9.54
CA ARG A 227 -0.55 1.14 -8.92
C ARG A 227 -0.64 1.22 -7.40
N ASN A 228 -1.71 0.68 -6.81
CA ASN A 228 -2.00 0.79 -5.37
C ASN A 228 -1.45 -0.40 -4.56
N ALA A 229 -0.29 -0.89 -4.94
CA ALA A 229 0.45 -1.91 -4.20
C ALA A 229 1.93 -1.52 -4.19
N ARG A 230 2.61 -1.75 -3.08
CA ARG A 230 4.06 -1.53 -2.99
C ARG A 230 4.69 -2.39 -1.92
N TRP A 231 6.00 -2.62 -2.05
CA TRP A 231 6.80 -3.15 -0.95
C TRP A 231 7.96 -2.21 -0.57
N LEU A 232 8.41 -2.31 0.68
CA LEU A 232 9.56 -1.60 1.22
C LEU A 232 10.56 -2.58 1.84
N PRO A 233 11.87 -2.37 1.65
CA PRO A 233 12.90 -3.19 2.29
C PRO A 233 13.03 -2.83 3.78
N LEU A 234 12.96 -3.86 4.62
CA LEU A 234 13.27 -3.81 6.05
C LEU A 234 14.36 -4.82 6.36
N TYR A 235 15.14 -4.54 7.40
CA TYR A 235 16.25 -5.41 7.80
C TYR A 235 16.24 -5.65 9.30
N ASP A 236 16.66 -6.84 9.71
CA ASP A 236 17.11 -7.12 11.07
C ASP A 236 18.61 -7.42 11.02
N ALA A 237 19.43 -6.63 11.71
CA ALA A 237 20.86 -6.89 11.88
C ALA A 237 21.09 -7.42 13.30
N ARG A 238 21.47 -8.69 13.41
CA ARG A 238 21.74 -9.36 14.69
C ARG A 238 23.24 -9.62 14.81
N LEU A 239 23.91 -8.81 15.60
CA LEU A 239 25.32 -8.99 15.92
C LEU A 239 25.45 -9.89 17.14
N ASP A 240 26.23 -10.94 16.98
CA ASP A 240 26.84 -11.67 18.06
C ASP A 240 28.29 -11.20 18.18
N THR A 241 28.59 -10.49 19.28
CA THR A 241 29.92 -9.90 19.49
C THR A 241 31.00 -10.96 19.75
N GLY A 242 30.61 -12.22 19.90
CA GLY A 242 31.53 -13.33 20.14
C GLY A 242 31.90 -13.49 21.62
N ALA A 243 32.66 -14.55 21.88
CA ALA A 243 33.36 -14.78 23.13
C ALA A 243 34.86 -14.93 22.82
N LYS A 244 35.73 -15.07 23.82
CA LYS A 244 37.21 -15.13 23.64
C LYS A 244 37.69 -16.00 22.47
N ASP A 245 36.99 -17.10 22.16
CA ASP A 245 37.41 -18.08 21.15
C ASP A 245 36.56 -18.05 19.85
N ARG A 246 35.63 -17.10 19.72
CA ARG A 246 34.71 -17.03 18.59
C ARG A 246 34.67 -15.64 17.99
N LYS A 247 34.99 -15.56 16.70
CA LYS A 247 34.92 -14.31 15.94
C LYS A 247 33.49 -13.74 15.95
N PRO A 248 33.33 -12.41 15.96
CA PRO A 248 32.03 -11.78 15.84
C PRO A 248 31.32 -12.19 14.54
N GLN A 249 30.01 -12.41 14.64
CA GLN A 249 29.18 -12.84 13.52
C GLN A 249 27.95 -11.94 13.42
N LEU A 250 27.56 -11.60 12.20
CA LEU A 250 26.37 -10.82 11.92
C LEU A 250 25.40 -11.63 11.07
N GLU A 251 24.19 -11.85 11.58
CA GLU A 251 23.05 -12.26 10.76
C GLU A 251 22.32 -11.01 10.25
N LEU A 252 22.28 -10.83 8.93
CA LEU A 252 21.42 -9.83 8.29
C LEU A 252 20.21 -10.53 7.68
N VAL A 253 19.03 -10.31 8.26
CA VAL A 253 17.76 -10.78 7.71
C VAL A 253 17.12 -9.67 6.89
N ARG A 254 16.77 -9.99 5.65
CA ARG A 254 16.03 -9.10 4.74
C ARG A 254 14.55 -9.43 4.81
N ARG A 255 13.72 -8.41 4.96
CA ARG A 255 12.27 -8.49 4.98
C ARG A 255 11.67 -7.55 3.94
N ALA A 256 10.57 -7.98 3.33
CA ALA A 256 9.72 -7.13 2.50
C ALA A 256 8.46 -6.77 3.29
N GLU A 257 8.25 -5.47 3.50
CA GLU A 257 6.99 -4.95 4.02
C GLU A 257 6.08 -4.61 2.85
N ILE A 258 5.01 -5.37 2.66
CA ILE A 258 4.07 -5.24 1.55
C ILE A 258 2.81 -4.53 2.04
N THR A 259 2.34 -3.56 1.25
CA THR A 259 1.07 -2.86 1.46
C THR A 259 0.29 -2.84 0.15
N GLN A 260 -1.02 -3.09 0.21
CA GLN A 260 -1.88 -3.03 -0.97
C GLN A 260 -3.27 -2.47 -0.62
N SER A 261 -3.79 -1.67 -1.54
CA SER A 261 -5.15 -1.14 -1.54
C SER A 261 -5.68 -1.12 -2.98
N THR A 262 -5.45 -2.22 -3.71
CA THR A 262 -5.85 -2.39 -5.12
C THR A 262 -7.36 -2.61 -5.27
N GLY A 263 -8.05 -2.91 -4.16
CA GLY A 263 -9.45 -3.30 -4.16
C GLY A 263 -9.65 -4.77 -4.53
N GLU A 264 -8.59 -5.58 -4.49
CA GLU A 264 -8.61 -7.02 -4.69
C GLU A 264 -8.04 -7.72 -3.46
N ASP A 265 -8.65 -8.84 -3.09
CA ASP A 265 -8.11 -9.71 -2.07
C ASP A 265 -7.20 -10.75 -2.74
N TRP A 266 -5.93 -10.76 -2.37
CA TRP A 266 -4.98 -11.76 -2.84
C TRP A 266 -5.07 -12.96 -1.91
N SER A 267 -6.01 -13.86 -2.16
CA SER A 267 -6.24 -15.02 -1.31
C SER A 267 -5.47 -16.23 -1.84
N ASN A 268 -4.59 -16.81 -1.01
CA ASN A 268 -3.84 -18.01 -1.36
C ASN A 268 -3.10 -17.88 -2.71
N VAL A 269 -2.26 -16.85 -2.86
CA VAL A 269 -1.53 -16.57 -4.11
C VAL A 269 -0.04 -16.96 -4.01
N THR A 270 0.57 -17.28 -5.13
CA THR A 270 2.03 -17.27 -5.26
C THR A 270 2.49 -15.81 -5.23
N LEU A 271 3.26 -15.43 -4.22
CA LEU A 271 3.68 -14.05 -4.01
C LEU A 271 5.18 -13.88 -4.26
N GLY A 272 5.55 -12.85 -5.01
CA GLY A 272 6.93 -12.43 -5.18
C GLY A 272 7.10 -10.94 -4.93
N VAL A 273 8.30 -10.51 -4.58
CA VAL A 273 8.68 -9.09 -4.59
C VAL A 273 9.86 -8.88 -5.53
N SER A 274 9.82 -7.80 -6.30
CA SER A 274 10.89 -7.44 -7.25
C SER A 274 11.48 -6.08 -6.91
N THR A 275 12.79 -5.94 -7.07
CA THR A 275 13.52 -4.70 -6.82
C THR A 275 13.34 -3.64 -7.93
N VAL A 276 12.73 -4.01 -9.07
CA VAL A 276 12.49 -3.12 -10.21
C VAL A 276 11.38 -2.12 -9.91
N ARG A 277 11.56 -0.88 -10.35
CA ARG A 277 10.49 0.14 -10.39
C ARG A 277 9.82 0.10 -11.76
N VAL A 278 8.58 -0.33 -11.82
CA VAL A 278 7.84 -0.52 -13.10
C VAL A 278 7.20 0.77 -13.61
N SER A 279 7.00 1.76 -12.73
CA SER A 279 6.29 3.01 -13.05
C SER A 279 7.24 4.16 -13.41
N ARG A 280 8.56 3.98 -13.28
CA ARG A 280 9.55 4.99 -13.67
C ARG A 280 9.82 4.84 -15.18
N GLY A 281 9.42 5.82 -15.98
CA GLY A 281 9.63 5.83 -17.43
C GLY A 281 11.10 5.61 -17.81
N GLY A 282 11.33 4.93 -18.94
CA GLY A 282 12.67 4.52 -19.39
C GLY A 282 13.54 5.63 -19.99
N SER A 283 13.00 6.83 -20.16
CA SER A 283 13.73 7.96 -20.77
C SER A 283 14.47 8.78 -19.72
N ALA A 284 15.70 9.17 -20.03
CA ALA A 284 16.43 10.16 -19.24
C ALA A 284 15.67 11.51 -19.27
N PRO A 285 15.68 12.30 -18.18
CA PRO A 285 15.16 13.66 -18.21
C PRO A 285 15.89 14.48 -19.28
N GLU A 286 15.16 15.21 -20.10
CA GLU A 286 15.76 16.17 -21.03
C GLU A 286 16.20 17.41 -20.27
N LEU A 287 17.46 17.81 -20.44
CA LEU A 287 17.99 19.03 -19.84
C LEU A 287 17.49 20.25 -20.64
N GLY A 288 16.79 21.15 -19.97
CA GLY A 288 16.58 22.50 -20.49
C GLY A 288 17.87 23.33 -20.37
N SER A 289 18.11 24.22 -21.33
CA SER A 289 19.24 25.16 -21.26
C SER A 289 19.13 26.07 -20.03
N LEU A 290 20.21 26.17 -19.26
CA LEU A 290 20.34 27.18 -18.20
C LEU A 290 20.65 28.54 -18.85
N VAL A 291 19.65 29.42 -18.89
CA VAL A 291 19.86 30.81 -19.33
C VAL A 291 20.19 31.66 -18.10
N ALA A 292 21.44 32.11 -18.01
CA ALA A 292 21.82 33.15 -17.06
C ALA A 292 21.32 34.50 -17.58
N GLN A 293 20.34 35.07 -16.87
CA GLN A 293 19.74 36.36 -17.23
C GLN A 293 19.67 37.25 -15.99
N TYR A 294 20.00 38.53 -16.16
CA TYR A 294 19.83 39.53 -15.12
C TYR A 294 18.36 39.56 -14.68
N PRO A 295 18.07 39.74 -13.38
CA PRO A 295 16.70 39.90 -12.92
C PRO A 295 16.04 41.01 -13.73
N GLN A 296 15.03 40.67 -14.52
CA GLN A 296 14.30 41.65 -15.31
C GLN A 296 13.67 42.64 -14.31
N PRO A 297 13.87 43.96 -14.49
CA PRO A 297 13.15 44.92 -13.68
C PRO A 297 11.66 44.63 -13.83
N PRO A 298 10.89 44.59 -12.73
CA PRO A 298 9.48 44.28 -12.80
C PRO A 298 8.81 45.22 -13.81
N LYS A 299 8.13 44.66 -14.80
CA LYS A 299 7.33 45.45 -15.72
C LYS A 299 6.36 46.28 -14.87
N PRO A 300 6.26 47.60 -15.06
CA PRO A 300 5.25 48.38 -14.37
C PRO A 300 3.89 47.76 -14.67
N MET A 301 3.23 47.25 -13.64
CA MET A 301 1.83 46.87 -13.73
C MET A 301 1.08 48.12 -14.18
N ALA A 302 0.41 48.04 -15.33
CA ALA A 302 -0.59 49.03 -15.66
C ALA A 302 -1.62 49.03 -14.53
N LEU A 303 -1.82 50.18 -13.88
CA LEU A 303 -2.96 50.38 -12.98
C LEU A 303 -4.23 50.27 -13.83
N GLY A 304 -4.82 49.09 -13.84
CA GLY A 304 -6.04 48.79 -14.58
C GLY A 304 -6.49 47.38 -14.25
N ALA A 305 -7.49 47.30 -13.36
CA ALA A 305 -8.14 46.08 -12.85
C ALA A 305 -7.54 45.48 -11.56
N ALA A 306 -7.48 46.30 -10.52
CA ALA A 306 -7.79 45.79 -9.19
C ALA A 306 -9.31 45.58 -9.11
N SER A 307 -9.78 44.35 -9.25
CA SER A 307 -10.93 43.83 -8.51
C SER A 307 -10.99 42.32 -8.65
N ASP A 308 -11.21 41.69 -7.50
CA ASP A 308 -11.64 40.31 -7.29
C ASP A 308 -10.63 39.21 -7.59
N LEU A 309 -9.91 38.79 -6.55
CA LEU A 309 -9.80 37.38 -6.13
C LEU A 309 -9.06 37.31 -4.78
N ALA A 310 -9.76 37.71 -3.72
CA ALA A 310 -9.43 37.23 -2.39
C ALA A 310 -9.84 35.75 -2.30
N ARG A 311 -8.89 34.83 -2.17
CA ARG A 311 -9.11 33.50 -1.58
C ARG A 311 -8.26 33.37 -0.32
N PRO A 312 -8.85 32.96 0.82
CA PRO A 312 -8.10 32.74 2.05
C PRO A 312 -7.24 31.47 1.97
N ALA A 313 -6.07 31.52 2.61
CA ALA A 313 -5.14 30.42 2.78
C ALA A 313 -5.69 29.36 3.76
N PRO A 314 -5.35 28.06 3.59
CA PRO A 314 -5.69 27.05 4.58
C PRO A 314 -4.78 27.14 5.81
N THR A 315 -5.41 27.07 6.98
CA THR A 315 -4.75 26.97 8.29
C THR A 315 -4.19 25.56 8.51
N VAL A 316 -2.89 25.48 8.84
CA VAL A 316 -2.24 24.25 9.29
C VAL A 316 -2.63 23.99 10.75
N ARG A 317 -3.37 22.92 11.00
CA ARG A 317 -3.67 22.43 12.36
C ARG A 317 -2.55 21.50 12.82
N GLN A 318 -1.72 21.97 13.76
CA GLN A 318 -0.86 21.11 14.57
C GLN A 318 -1.74 20.21 15.45
N ARG A 319 -1.58 18.89 15.30
CA ARG A 319 -2.02 17.91 16.32
C ARG A 319 -0.79 17.43 17.07
N SER A 320 -0.69 17.85 18.31
CA SER A 320 0.13 17.22 19.35
C SER A 320 -0.60 15.95 19.82
N ALA A 321 0.09 14.80 19.76
CA ALA A 321 -0.33 13.59 20.43
C ALA A 321 0.65 13.34 21.59
N GLN A 322 0.12 13.43 22.81
CA GLN A 322 0.78 13.07 24.06
C GLN A 322 0.95 11.54 24.11
N PHE A 323 2.14 11.09 24.50
CA PHE A 323 2.44 9.70 24.84
C PHE A 323 2.38 9.55 26.36
N GLU A 324 1.56 8.61 26.83
CA GLU A 324 1.59 8.09 28.19
C GLU A 324 2.43 6.79 28.21
N PRO A 325 3.34 6.60 29.18
CA PRO A 325 4.09 5.36 29.32
C PRO A 325 3.31 4.33 30.15
N MET A 326 3.00 3.16 29.57
CA MET A 326 2.63 1.98 30.37
C MET A 326 3.89 1.29 30.90
N SER A 327 3.89 1.08 32.21
CA SER A 327 4.88 0.34 32.99
C SER A 327 4.84 -1.17 32.72
N LYS A 328 6.02 -1.77 32.84
CA LYS A 328 6.33 -3.19 32.62
C LYS A 328 5.72 -4.10 33.71
N LEU A 329 5.24 -5.28 33.29
CA LEU A 329 5.54 -6.53 33.98
C LEU A 329 6.26 -7.45 32.98
N ALA A 330 7.39 -7.99 33.40
CA ALA A 330 8.16 -8.99 32.66
C ALA A 330 7.97 -10.34 33.35
N GLU A 331 7.38 -11.30 32.65
CA GLU A 331 7.56 -12.72 32.92
C GLU A 331 8.61 -13.27 31.95
N ALA A 332 9.52 -14.10 32.47
CA ALA A 332 10.58 -14.72 31.71
C ALA A 332 10.02 -15.84 30.79
N PRO A 333 10.43 -15.94 29.52
CA PRO A 333 10.07 -17.09 28.69
C PRO A 333 11.09 -18.22 28.87
N GLU A 334 10.58 -19.41 29.16
CA GLU A 334 11.33 -20.68 29.05
C GLU A 334 11.81 -20.94 27.61
N PRO A 335 12.89 -21.72 27.41
CA PRO A 335 13.44 -22.00 26.09
C PRO A 335 12.46 -22.81 25.26
N ARG A 336 11.78 -22.15 24.32
CA ARG A 336 11.04 -22.80 23.23
C ARG A 336 11.97 -22.97 22.06
N GLU A 337 11.98 -24.17 21.46
CA GLU A 337 12.63 -24.39 20.18
C GLU A 337 12.09 -23.40 19.14
N ARG A 338 13.02 -22.70 18.50
CA ARG A 338 12.71 -21.63 17.55
C ARG A 338 12.15 -22.27 16.29
N ALA A 339 10.90 -21.97 15.94
CA ALA A 339 10.37 -22.30 14.63
C ALA A 339 11.15 -21.52 13.56
N ASP A 340 11.67 -22.21 12.55
CA ASP A 340 12.38 -21.58 11.45
C ASP A 340 11.38 -20.86 10.51
N GLU A 341 11.59 -19.56 10.28
CA GLU A 341 10.85 -18.81 9.26
C GLU A 341 11.36 -19.19 7.86
N GLN A 342 10.46 -19.57 6.94
CA GLN A 342 10.80 -19.87 5.55
C GLN A 342 11.32 -18.61 4.82
N GLN A 343 12.30 -18.79 3.92
CA GLN A 343 12.96 -17.72 3.17
C GLN A 343 12.69 -17.84 1.68
N ALA A 344 12.51 -16.71 1.00
CA ALA A 344 12.27 -16.68 -0.44
C ALA A 344 13.44 -17.21 -1.26
N VAL A 345 13.11 -17.76 -2.43
CA VAL A 345 14.10 -18.09 -3.46
C VAL A 345 14.30 -16.86 -4.34
N ALA A 346 15.54 -16.40 -4.45
CA ALA A 346 15.89 -15.27 -5.30
C ALA A 346 16.17 -15.75 -6.74
N GLU A 347 15.52 -15.13 -7.71
CA GLU A 347 15.90 -15.18 -9.12
C GLU A 347 16.53 -13.84 -9.49
N ILE A 348 17.77 -13.91 -9.97
CA ILE A 348 18.58 -12.73 -10.28
C ILE A 348 18.79 -12.74 -11.80
N GLY A 349 18.34 -11.66 -12.45
CA GLY A 349 18.68 -11.35 -13.84
C GLY A 349 19.45 -10.04 -13.90
N ASP A 350 20.05 -9.75 -15.07
CA ASP A 350 20.97 -8.62 -15.29
C ASP A 350 20.44 -7.24 -14.83
N PHE A 351 19.11 -7.08 -14.79
CA PHE A 351 18.44 -5.82 -14.44
C PHE A 351 17.44 -5.94 -13.27
N GLN A 352 17.27 -7.13 -12.67
CA GLN A 352 16.27 -7.33 -11.61
C GLN A 352 16.59 -8.47 -10.65
N ALA A 353 16.20 -8.30 -9.38
CA ALA A 353 16.12 -9.40 -8.42
C ALA A 353 14.65 -9.61 -8.03
N THR A 354 14.16 -10.83 -8.23
CA THR A 354 12.81 -11.25 -7.82
C THR A 354 12.93 -12.28 -6.71
N PHE A 355 12.32 -12.01 -5.56
CA PHE A 355 12.27 -12.92 -4.42
C PHE A 355 10.90 -13.59 -4.40
N ARG A 356 10.84 -14.90 -4.66
CA ARG A 356 9.60 -15.68 -4.56
C ARG A 356 9.38 -16.15 -3.13
N ILE A 357 8.34 -15.62 -2.48
CA ILE A 357 7.96 -16.02 -1.13
C ILE A 357 7.58 -17.50 -1.15
N PRO A 358 8.11 -18.34 -0.25
CA PRO A 358 7.78 -19.76 -0.22
C PRO A 358 6.33 -19.97 0.21
N GLY A 359 5.70 -20.99 -0.36
CA GLY A 359 4.30 -21.28 -0.12
C GLY A 359 3.36 -20.24 -0.74
N ARG A 360 2.09 -20.33 -0.35
CA ARG A 360 1.05 -19.41 -0.83
C ARG A 360 0.63 -18.48 0.29
N VAL A 361 0.37 -17.22 -0.06
CA VAL A 361 0.15 -16.14 0.90
C VAL A 361 -1.21 -15.51 0.65
N SER A 362 -1.91 -15.17 1.73
CA SER A 362 -3.11 -14.32 1.68
C SER A 362 -2.81 -12.89 2.14
N LEU A 363 -3.30 -11.89 1.40
CA LEU A 363 -3.23 -10.47 1.74
C LEU A 363 -4.50 -9.75 1.24
N GLY A 364 -5.40 -9.39 2.15
CA GLY A 364 -6.64 -8.68 1.83
C GLY A 364 -6.42 -7.21 1.51
N ALA A 365 -7.39 -6.63 0.80
CA ALA A 365 -7.39 -5.22 0.45
C ALA A 365 -7.42 -4.35 1.72
N ALA A 366 -6.41 -3.48 1.87
CA ALA A 366 -6.29 -2.55 2.99
C ALA A 366 -6.20 -3.21 4.39
N GLU A 367 -5.71 -4.45 4.49
CA GLU A 367 -5.42 -5.13 5.78
C GLU A 367 -4.19 -4.57 6.53
N GLY A 368 -3.55 -3.53 6.00
CA GLY A 368 -2.34 -2.93 6.56
C GLY A 368 -1.05 -3.49 5.95
N ALA A 369 0.06 -3.33 6.66
CA ALA A 369 1.38 -3.76 6.20
C ALA A 369 1.69 -5.19 6.65
N LYS A 370 2.14 -6.03 5.71
CA LYS A 370 2.56 -7.41 5.99
C LYS A 370 4.07 -7.55 5.78
N SER A 371 4.80 -7.96 6.81
CA SER A 371 6.25 -8.17 6.73
C SER A 371 6.57 -9.64 6.47
N LEU A 372 7.36 -9.92 5.44
CA LEU A 372 7.76 -11.27 5.04
C LEU A 372 9.28 -11.38 4.96
N ARG A 373 9.88 -12.44 5.51
CA ARG A 373 11.31 -12.73 5.34
C ARG A 373 11.58 -13.14 3.89
N ILE A 374 12.50 -12.45 3.23
CA ILE A 374 12.83 -12.70 1.81
C ILE A 374 14.24 -13.24 1.62
N ALA A 375 15.17 -12.97 2.53
CA ALA A 375 16.50 -13.55 2.49
C ALA A 375 17.16 -13.41 3.85
N SER A 376 18.25 -14.14 4.05
CA SER A 376 19.21 -13.83 5.10
C SER A 376 20.60 -14.26 4.73
N MET A 377 21.58 -13.55 5.26
CA MET A 377 22.98 -13.96 5.20
C MET A 377 23.59 -13.91 6.60
N SER A 378 24.55 -14.80 6.84
CA SER A 378 25.41 -14.76 8.02
C SER A 378 26.84 -14.52 7.55
N VAL A 379 27.44 -13.45 8.07
CA VAL A 379 28.76 -12.98 7.63
C VAL A 379 29.63 -12.64 8.84
N PRO A 380 30.95 -12.86 8.76
CA PRO A 380 31.86 -12.37 9.79
C PRO A 380 31.79 -10.84 9.84
N ALA A 381 31.93 -10.30 11.05
CA ALA A 381 31.91 -8.86 11.27
C ALA A 381 33.20 -8.40 11.95
N ASP A 382 33.74 -7.29 11.47
CA ASP A 382 34.85 -6.59 12.12
C ASP A 382 34.28 -5.52 13.05
N LEU A 383 34.72 -5.54 14.31
CA LEU A 383 34.25 -4.62 15.34
C LEU A 383 35.21 -3.45 15.50
N ALA A 384 34.64 -2.26 15.61
CA ALA A 384 35.36 -1.06 15.99
C ALA A 384 34.52 -0.20 16.92
N VAL A 385 35.15 0.53 17.82
CA VAL A 385 34.53 1.61 18.57
C VAL A 385 34.77 2.91 17.83
N ARG A 386 33.71 3.68 17.60
CA ARG A 386 33.77 5.02 17.03
C ARG A 386 33.23 6.02 18.04
N ALA A 387 33.90 7.15 18.18
CA ALA A 387 33.46 8.23 19.07
C ALA A 387 33.80 9.60 18.51
N ALA A 388 32.97 10.60 18.82
CA ALA A 388 33.23 12.00 18.52
C ALA A 388 33.12 12.83 19.81
N PRO A 389 34.13 12.79 20.71
CA PRO A 389 34.03 13.30 22.09
C PRO A 389 33.82 14.80 22.21
N VAL A 390 34.02 15.56 21.13
CA VAL A 390 33.67 16.98 21.06
C VAL A 390 32.14 17.20 21.08
N MET A 391 31.36 16.22 20.61
CA MET A 391 29.90 16.21 20.61
C MET A 391 29.34 15.42 21.80
N ASP A 392 29.83 14.19 21.96
CA ASP A 392 29.39 13.23 22.97
C ASP A 392 30.56 12.27 23.27
N PRO A 393 31.01 12.14 24.54
CA PRO A 393 32.09 11.21 24.90
C PRO A 393 31.69 9.74 24.86
N THR A 394 30.46 9.40 24.49
CA THR A 394 30.00 8.01 24.35
C THR A 394 30.80 7.27 23.27
N ALA A 395 31.33 6.10 23.64
CA ALA A 395 31.88 5.12 22.71
C ALA A 395 30.75 4.33 22.05
N PHE A 396 30.66 4.33 20.72
CA PHE A 396 29.66 3.54 20.00
C PHE A 396 30.31 2.35 19.31
N LEU A 397 29.77 1.16 19.52
CA LEU A 397 30.19 -0.04 18.80
C LEU A 397 29.69 0.03 17.37
N GLU A 398 30.57 -0.15 16.41
CA GLU A 398 30.31 -0.26 14.98
C GLU A 398 30.74 -1.67 14.54
N ALA A 399 29.93 -2.33 13.72
CA ALA A 399 30.34 -3.53 13.03
C ALA A 399 30.36 -3.28 11.52
N SER A 400 31.45 -3.68 10.88
CA SER A 400 31.57 -3.69 9.42
C SER A 400 31.57 -5.10 8.88
N PHE A 401 30.88 -5.32 7.77
CA PHE A 401 30.81 -6.61 7.12
C PHE A 401 30.76 -6.44 5.60
N LYS A 402 31.20 -7.46 4.89
CA LYS A 402 31.14 -7.52 3.44
C LYS A 402 29.76 -8.02 2.99
N GLN A 403 29.12 -7.32 2.06
CA GLN A 403 27.90 -7.83 1.41
C GLN A 403 28.25 -9.00 0.48
N THR A 404 27.82 -10.21 0.80
CA THR A 404 28.16 -11.43 0.05
C THR A 404 27.09 -11.90 -0.93
N ASP A 405 25.83 -11.54 -0.71
CA ASP A 405 24.72 -11.90 -1.60
C ASP A 405 24.84 -11.18 -2.93
N GLU A 406 24.39 -11.84 -3.99
CA GLU A 406 24.36 -11.26 -5.33
C GLU A 406 23.32 -10.15 -5.49
N ALA A 407 22.22 -10.22 -4.72
CA ALA A 407 21.23 -9.17 -4.71
C ALA A 407 21.71 -7.96 -3.90
N THR A 408 21.81 -6.80 -4.56
CA THR A 408 22.10 -5.50 -3.94
C THR A 408 21.20 -5.22 -2.74
N LEU A 409 21.78 -4.71 -1.64
CA LEU A 409 21.01 -4.16 -0.54
C LEU A 409 20.34 -2.88 -1.00
N LEU A 410 19.02 -2.82 -0.86
CA LEU A 410 18.26 -1.60 -1.12
C LEU A 410 18.26 -0.69 0.12
N PRO A 411 18.23 0.64 -0.05
CA PRO A 411 18.09 1.55 1.07
C PRO A 411 16.84 1.23 1.90
N GLY A 412 17.01 1.03 3.20
CA GLY A 412 15.92 0.60 4.07
C GLY A 412 16.21 0.79 5.56
N LYS A 413 15.18 0.62 6.39
CA LYS A 413 15.32 0.70 7.85
C LYS A 413 15.88 -0.62 8.38
N VAL A 414 16.77 -0.55 9.36
CA VAL A 414 17.31 -1.75 10.04
C VAL A 414 16.99 -1.71 11.52
N ALA A 415 16.42 -2.79 12.04
CA ALA A 415 16.32 -3.08 13.47
C ALA A 415 17.64 -3.72 13.91
N ILE A 416 18.23 -3.19 14.98
CA ILE A 416 19.58 -3.55 15.40
C ILE A 416 19.50 -4.32 16.71
N TYR A 417 20.07 -5.51 16.70
CA TYR A 417 20.17 -6.39 17.85
C TYR A 417 21.64 -6.71 18.12
N ARG A 418 22.01 -6.73 19.39
CA ARG A 418 23.35 -7.08 19.86
C ARG A 418 23.19 -8.12 20.98
N ASP A 419 23.86 -9.26 20.82
CA ASP A 419 23.88 -10.35 21.79
C ASP A 419 22.47 -10.78 22.25
N GLY A 420 21.52 -10.80 21.30
CA GLY A 420 20.11 -11.14 21.53
C GLY A 420 19.21 -10.00 22.01
N VAL A 421 19.75 -8.82 22.31
CA VAL A 421 19.00 -7.66 22.82
C VAL A 421 18.79 -6.61 21.74
N PHE A 422 17.59 -6.04 21.65
CA PHE A 422 17.31 -4.91 20.75
C PHE A 422 17.98 -3.62 21.28
N VAL A 423 18.85 -3.01 20.47
CA VAL A 423 19.65 -1.83 20.87
C VAL A 423 19.28 -0.56 20.10
N GLY A 424 18.48 -0.66 19.03
CA GLY A 424 17.99 0.51 18.33
C GLY A 424 17.60 0.28 16.88
N ARG A 425 17.49 1.38 16.14
CA ARG A 425 17.19 1.37 14.71
C ARG A 425 18.23 2.20 13.96
N GLY A 426 18.55 1.76 12.76
CA GLY A 426 19.42 2.47 11.84
C GLY A 426 18.85 2.51 10.43
N LYS A 427 19.73 2.84 9.48
CA LYS A 427 19.44 2.78 8.04
C LYS A 427 20.55 2.00 7.36
N ILE A 428 20.17 1.20 6.37
CA ILE A 428 21.08 0.61 5.39
C ILE A 428 21.02 1.48 4.14
N SER A 429 22.19 1.78 3.57
CA SER A 429 22.34 2.44 2.28
C SER A 429 22.33 1.41 1.15
N ALA A 430 22.26 1.87 -0.09
CA ALA A 430 22.45 0.97 -1.22
C ALA A 430 23.87 0.38 -1.18
N SER A 431 23.99 -0.94 -1.30
CA SER A 431 25.29 -1.62 -1.28
C SER A 431 25.26 -2.82 -2.22
N ALA A 432 26.14 -2.83 -3.21
CA ALA A 432 26.32 -3.91 -4.16
C ALA A 432 27.05 -5.10 -3.52
N LYS A 433 27.15 -6.20 -4.26
CA LYS A 433 28.02 -7.32 -3.89
C LYS A 433 29.44 -6.81 -3.66
N ASP A 434 30.08 -7.33 -2.62
CA ASP A 434 31.42 -7.02 -2.17
C ASP A 434 31.63 -5.65 -1.50
N ASP A 435 30.63 -4.78 -1.44
CA ASP A 435 30.69 -3.52 -0.68
C ASP A 435 30.81 -3.78 0.83
N ILE A 436 31.52 -2.89 1.53
CA ILE A 436 31.61 -2.90 3.00
C ILE A 436 30.47 -2.08 3.59
N VAL A 437 29.58 -2.75 4.31
CA VAL A 437 28.48 -2.13 5.04
C VAL A 437 28.91 -1.89 6.48
N ARG A 438 28.58 -0.73 7.05
CA ARG A 438 28.86 -0.36 8.44
C ARG A 438 27.58 -0.03 9.18
N LEU A 439 27.39 -0.62 10.36
CA LEU A 439 26.22 -0.38 11.21
C LEU A 439 26.64 -0.16 12.65
N GLY A 440 25.97 0.77 13.34
CA GLY A 440 26.18 1.02 14.77
C GLY A 440 25.33 0.09 15.64
N PHE A 441 25.93 -0.55 16.64
CA PHE A 441 25.31 -1.50 17.58
C PHE A 441 25.17 -0.95 19.00
N GLY A 442 24.99 0.37 19.09
CA GLY A 442 24.73 1.08 20.34
C GLY A 442 26.00 1.45 21.11
N ALA A 443 25.81 1.99 22.31
CA ALA A 443 26.91 2.37 23.19
C ALA A 443 27.70 1.14 23.66
N ASP A 444 29.00 1.31 23.85
CA ASP A 444 29.90 0.31 24.40
C ASP A 444 30.49 0.78 25.72
N ASP A 445 29.77 0.48 26.81
CA ASP A 445 30.12 0.96 28.15
C ASP A 445 31.48 0.45 28.67
N LYS A 446 32.05 -0.59 28.03
CA LYS A 446 33.38 -1.12 28.36
C LYS A 446 34.50 -0.24 27.82
N VAL A 447 34.27 0.59 26.82
CA VAL A 447 35.25 1.58 26.37
C VAL A 447 34.91 2.93 26.98
N LYS A 448 35.77 3.41 27.89
CA LYS A 448 35.60 4.72 28.53
C LYS A 448 36.40 5.77 27.79
N ILE A 449 35.75 6.87 27.43
CA ILE A 449 36.37 7.99 26.75
C ILE A 449 36.12 9.25 27.57
N GLU A 450 37.18 9.99 27.84
CA GLU A 450 37.13 11.25 28.56
C GLU A 450 37.84 12.32 27.74
N ARG A 451 37.20 13.48 27.58
CA ARG A 451 37.78 14.65 26.90
C ARG A 451 38.03 15.76 27.92
N ALA A 452 39.27 16.20 28.02
CA ALA A 452 39.68 17.35 28.82
C ALA A 452 40.15 18.51 27.93
N VAL A 453 39.73 19.73 28.25
CA VAL A 453 40.29 20.95 27.67
C VAL A 453 41.56 21.29 28.42
N LEU A 454 42.71 21.20 27.75
CA LEU A 454 44.01 21.53 28.34
C LEU A 454 44.30 23.02 28.27
N LYS A 455 43.92 23.67 27.16
CA LYS A 455 44.18 25.09 26.93
C LYS A 455 43.04 25.70 26.11
N ARG A 456 42.64 26.90 26.50
CA ARG A 456 41.73 27.76 25.75
C ARG A 456 42.14 29.21 25.95
N ASN A 457 42.89 29.75 25.00
CA ASN A 457 43.41 31.11 25.06
C ASN A 457 42.85 31.90 23.88
N GLU A 458 41.99 32.86 24.18
CA GLU A 458 41.47 33.82 23.23
C GLU A 458 42.01 35.22 23.57
N GLY A 459 42.70 35.86 22.64
CA GLY A 459 43.28 37.18 22.91
C GLY A 459 44.06 37.79 21.75
N SER A 460 44.41 39.06 21.91
CA SER A 460 45.36 39.76 21.05
C SER A 460 46.76 39.27 21.39
N ALA A 461 47.52 38.78 20.40
CA ALA A 461 48.87 38.30 20.65
C ALA A 461 49.82 39.48 20.95
N GLY A 462 50.60 39.42 22.05
CA GLY A 462 51.80 40.24 22.30
C GLY A 462 51.62 41.64 22.93
N LEU A 463 52.67 42.12 23.60
CA LEU A 463 52.78 43.41 24.30
C LEU A 463 53.06 44.62 23.37
N LEU A 464 52.96 44.42 22.04
CA LEU A 464 53.19 45.42 20.99
C LEU A 464 51.97 45.45 20.07
N VAL A 465 51.69 46.59 19.44
CA VAL A 465 50.49 46.83 18.61
C VAL A 465 50.30 45.73 17.55
N THR A 466 49.50 44.72 17.84
CA THR A 466 49.15 43.68 16.87
C THR A 466 47.83 44.01 16.18
N THR A 467 47.73 43.61 14.90
CA THR A 467 46.55 43.79 14.04
C THR A 467 45.67 42.53 14.00
N SER A 468 46.05 41.45 14.69
CA SER A 468 45.34 40.16 14.68
C SER A 468 44.93 39.68 16.07
N LYS A 469 43.81 38.96 16.12
CA LYS A 469 43.37 38.15 17.25
C LYS A 469 43.76 36.70 17.04
N THR A 470 43.89 35.95 18.12
CA THR A 470 44.21 34.52 18.09
C THR A 470 43.30 33.75 19.05
N ASP A 471 42.82 32.58 18.61
CA ASP A 471 42.15 31.56 19.43
C ASP A 471 42.97 30.29 19.34
N GLU A 472 43.56 29.88 20.46
CA GLU A 472 44.33 28.66 20.59
C GLU A 472 43.62 27.70 21.53
N ARG A 473 43.36 26.48 21.03
CA ARG A 473 42.70 25.43 21.80
C ARG A 473 43.53 24.17 21.79
N SER A 474 43.55 23.48 22.93
CA SER A 474 44.21 22.19 23.10
C SER A 474 43.34 21.27 23.94
N PHE A 475 43.23 20.03 23.49
CA PHE A 475 42.37 19.01 24.05
C PHE A 475 43.15 17.72 24.25
N LYS A 476 42.81 16.99 25.29
CA LYS A 476 43.29 15.63 25.55
C LYS A 476 42.09 14.71 25.61
N THR A 477 42.06 13.70 24.76
CA THR A 477 41.09 12.62 24.80
C THR A 477 41.77 11.37 25.34
N THR A 478 41.32 10.88 26.49
CA THR A 478 41.82 9.65 27.11
C THR A 478 40.85 8.52 26.77
N VAL A 479 41.35 7.43 26.21
CA VAL A 479 40.57 6.24 25.85
C VAL A 479 41.04 5.08 26.70
N ARG A 480 40.12 4.36 27.35
CA ARG A 480 40.40 3.12 28.09
C ARG A 480 39.60 1.97 27.50
N ASN A 481 40.29 0.91 27.06
CA ASN A 481 39.65 -0.34 26.67
C ASN A 481 39.41 -1.23 27.90
N GLY A 482 38.16 -1.37 28.34
CA GLY A 482 37.75 -2.28 29.41
C GLY A 482 37.30 -3.67 28.94
N HIS A 483 37.41 -3.99 27.64
CA HIS A 483 37.24 -5.35 27.16
C HIS A 483 38.42 -6.24 27.54
N ASP A 484 38.19 -7.55 27.54
CA ASP A 484 39.20 -8.59 27.72
C ASP A 484 39.84 -9.04 26.40
N PHE A 485 39.52 -8.37 25.30
CA PHE A 485 40.08 -8.55 23.96
C PHE A 485 40.51 -7.19 23.36
N PRO A 486 41.47 -7.17 22.41
CA PRO A 486 41.85 -5.95 21.71
C PRO A 486 40.70 -5.45 20.83
N ILE A 487 40.44 -4.14 20.82
CA ILE A 487 39.41 -3.52 19.99
C ILE A 487 39.96 -2.34 19.21
N ARG A 488 39.58 -2.23 17.94
CA ARG A 488 39.89 -1.06 17.11
C ARG A 488 39.10 0.13 17.64
N VAL A 489 39.76 1.26 17.90
CA VAL A 489 39.11 2.52 18.31
C VAL A 489 39.39 3.57 17.26
N ALA A 490 38.38 4.35 16.88
CA ALA A 490 38.43 5.50 15.99
C ALA A 490 37.85 6.73 16.70
N ILE A 491 38.71 7.69 17.03
CA ILE A 491 38.31 8.98 17.60
C ILE A 491 38.19 10.00 16.47
N GLU A 492 37.05 10.68 16.37
CA GLU A 492 36.81 11.74 15.40
C GLU A 492 36.75 13.12 16.09
N ASP A 493 37.35 14.12 15.44
CA ASP A 493 37.27 15.52 15.89
C ASP A 493 37.35 16.47 14.69
N GLN A 494 37.18 17.76 14.94
CA GLN A 494 37.03 18.79 13.91
C GLN A 494 38.13 19.84 14.03
N LEU A 495 38.96 19.95 12.98
CA LEU A 495 39.82 21.09 12.72
C LEU A 495 38.99 22.16 11.98
N PRO A 496 38.90 23.40 12.50
CA PRO A 496 38.28 24.49 11.78
C PRO A 496 38.86 24.66 10.37
N VAL A 497 38.03 25.06 9.42
CA VAL A 497 38.46 25.34 8.05
C VAL A 497 38.02 26.75 7.67
N SER A 498 38.80 27.38 6.78
CA SER A 498 38.49 28.69 6.24
C SER A 498 38.37 28.64 4.72
N GLU A 499 37.47 29.45 4.19
CA GLU A 499 37.39 29.83 2.78
C GLU A 499 37.88 31.28 2.55
N ASN A 500 38.21 31.99 3.63
CA ASN A 500 38.72 33.34 3.61
C ASN A 500 40.23 33.35 3.90
N GLU A 501 41.01 33.94 3.00
CA GLU A 501 42.47 34.04 3.08
C GLU A 501 42.95 34.83 4.31
N ASP A 502 42.12 35.74 4.86
CA ASP A 502 42.43 36.51 6.07
C ASP A 502 42.38 35.67 7.36
N ILE A 503 41.76 34.49 7.32
CA ILE A 503 41.61 33.60 8.48
C ILE A 503 42.56 32.42 8.31
N VAL A 504 43.64 32.44 9.08
CA VAL A 504 44.68 31.41 9.05
C VAL A 504 44.38 30.37 10.13
N VAL A 505 44.19 29.11 9.71
CA VAL A 505 44.03 27.98 10.62
C VAL A 505 45.28 27.11 10.60
N GLU A 506 45.80 26.79 11.77
CA GLU A 506 47.02 26.00 11.98
C GLU A 506 46.73 24.83 12.94
N MET A 507 47.09 23.61 12.55
CA MET A 507 47.16 22.48 13.48
C MET A 507 48.48 22.53 14.22
N LEU A 508 48.46 22.51 15.56
CA LEU A 508 49.66 22.70 16.37
C LEU A 508 50.48 21.41 16.49
N PRO A 509 51.82 21.49 16.62
CA PRO A 509 52.71 20.33 16.71
C PRO A 509 52.48 19.41 17.92
N SER A 510 51.78 19.88 18.96
CA SER A 510 51.39 19.06 20.12
C SER A 510 50.26 18.07 19.80
N THR A 511 49.69 18.14 18.60
CA THR A 511 48.68 17.21 18.10
C THR A 511 49.30 15.85 17.84
N THR A 512 48.68 14.79 18.37
CA THR A 512 48.93 13.42 17.92
C THR A 512 48.62 13.37 16.42
N PRO A 513 49.51 12.88 15.53
CA PRO A 513 49.23 12.84 14.10
C PRO A 513 47.93 12.05 13.80
N PRO A 514 46.97 12.62 13.05
CA PRO A 514 45.76 11.90 12.66
C PRO A 514 46.09 10.77 11.69
N THR A 515 45.35 9.66 11.79
CA THR A 515 45.49 8.54 10.85
C THR A 515 44.76 8.78 9.55
N ALA A 516 43.73 9.63 9.56
CA ALA A 516 43.04 10.10 8.37
C ALA A 516 42.53 11.53 8.53
N SER A 517 42.35 12.22 7.41
CA SER A 517 41.82 13.59 7.36
C SER A 517 40.81 13.72 6.23
N ASN A 518 39.87 14.65 6.37
CA ASN A 518 38.77 14.88 5.43
C ASN A 518 37.88 13.64 5.24
N ILE A 519 37.65 12.90 6.34
CA ILE A 519 36.85 11.68 6.28
C ILE A 519 35.40 11.99 5.87
N ARG A 520 34.79 11.08 5.11
CA ARG A 520 33.43 11.22 4.57
C ARG A 520 33.23 12.50 3.74
N ASP A 521 34.26 12.91 3.01
CA ASP A 521 34.29 14.11 2.16
C ASP A 521 34.02 15.42 2.91
N LYS A 522 34.25 15.45 4.23
CA LYS A 522 34.07 16.63 5.07
C LYS A 522 35.40 17.27 5.41
N ARG A 523 35.68 18.45 4.84
CA ARG A 523 36.90 19.22 5.11
C ARG A 523 37.07 19.47 6.62
N GLY A 524 38.27 19.20 7.13
CA GLY A 524 38.61 19.45 8.54
C GLY A 524 38.18 18.36 9.51
N VAL A 525 37.45 17.33 9.08
CA VAL A 525 37.14 16.19 9.96
C VAL A 525 38.33 15.23 10.00
N LEU A 526 38.86 14.98 11.20
CA LEU A 526 40.05 14.17 11.46
C LEU A 526 39.68 12.87 12.16
N GLU A 527 40.46 11.83 11.92
CA GLU A 527 40.33 10.52 12.60
C GLU A 527 41.66 10.09 13.21
N TRP A 528 41.64 9.60 14.45
CA TRP A 528 42.72 8.87 15.09
C TRP A 528 42.28 7.45 15.38
N SER A 529 42.83 6.50 14.61
CA SER A 529 42.43 5.10 14.68
C SER A 529 43.58 4.20 15.12
N PHE A 530 43.37 3.44 16.20
CA PHE A 530 44.38 2.53 16.78
C PHE A 530 43.74 1.27 17.37
N ASP A 531 44.53 0.19 17.49
CA ASP A 531 44.11 -1.01 18.21
C ASP A 531 44.47 -0.85 19.69
N ALA A 532 43.46 -0.86 20.56
CA ALA A 532 43.63 -0.78 22.01
C ALA A 532 43.60 -2.18 22.61
N LYS A 533 44.69 -2.60 23.25
CA LYS A 533 44.79 -3.89 23.95
C LYS A 533 43.86 -3.94 25.17
N PRO A 534 43.55 -5.13 25.71
CA PRO A 534 42.77 -5.26 26.94
C PRO A 534 43.38 -4.42 28.08
N GLY A 535 42.57 -3.57 28.72
CA GLY A 535 42.99 -2.68 29.80
C GLY A 535 43.86 -1.49 29.38
N GLU A 536 44.19 -1.33 28.10
CA GLU A 536 45.04 -0.24 27.62
C GLU A 536 44.37 1.12 27.83
N VAL A 537 45.15 2.08 28.31
CA VAL A 537 44.79 3.50 28.36
C VAL A 537 45.66 4.23 27.35
N ARG A 538 45.04 4.99 26.45
CA ARG A 538 45.74 5.73 25.39
C ARG A 538 45.21 7.15 25.28
N ASP A 539 46.15 8.08 25.14
CA ASP A 539 45.87 9.50 24.99
C ASP A 539 45.97 9.93 23.53
N VAL A 540 45.00 10.75 23.10
CA VAL A 540 45.00 11.48 21.83
C VAL A 540 45.00 12.97 22.15
N ASN A 541 46.06 13.66 21.78
CA ASN A 541 46.16 15.11 21.93
C ASN A 541 45.76 15.78 20.62
N PHE A 542 44.93 16.82 20.70
CA PHE A 542 44.52 17.60 19.54
C PHE A 542 44.58 19.09 19.87
N ALA A 543 45.30 19.86 19.05
CA ALA A 543 45.49 21.28 19.28
C ALA A 543 45.53 22.05 17.96
N TRP A 544 44.91 23.23 17.97
CA TRP A 544 44.88 24.11 16.81
C TRP A 544 44.87 25.58 17.22
N ARG A 545 45.20 26.43 16.26
CA ARG A 545 45.22 27.89 16.39
C ARG A 545 44.54 28.53 15.19
N ILE A 546 43.66 29.49 15.45
CA ILE A 546 43.10 30.38 14.43
C ILE A 546 43.65 31.79 14.64
N ARG A 547 44.04 32.47 13.56
CA ARG A 547 44.46 33.87 13.55
C ARG A 547 43.63 34.66 12.54
N TRP A 548 43.10 35.81 12.95
CA TRP A 548 42.24 36.67 12.09
C TRP A 548 42.43 38.16 12.42
N PRO A 549 42.01 39.10 11.54
CA PRO A 549 42.10 40.55 11.78
C PRO A 549 41.29 41.01 12.99
N LYS A 550 41.86 41.87 13.84
CA LYS A 550 41.25 42.27 15.12
C LYS A 550 39.96 43.08 14.99
N ASP A 551 39.80 43.77 13.87
CA ASP A 551 38.69 44.65 13.48
C ASP A 551 37.49 43.87 12.91
N LYS A 552 37.66 42.58 12.61
CA LYS A 552 36.60 41.70 12.13
C LYS A 552 36.07 40.80 13.25
N GLY A 553 34.74 40.63 13.30
CA GLY A 553 34.10 39.60 14.11
C GLY A 553 34.29 38.22 13.48
N MET A 554 34.54 37.20 14.31
CA MET A 554 34.69 35.82 13.85
C MET A 554 33.74 34.93 14.66
N VAL A 555 33.06 34.02 13.97
CA VAL A 555 32.27 32.94 14.57
C VAL A 555 32.67 31.61 13.93
N ILE A 556 32.72 30.56 14.73
CA ILE A 556 32.90 29.18 14.25
C ILE A 556 31.51 28.55 14.24
N VAL A 557 31.01 28.25 13.06
CA VAL A 557 29.75 27.54 12.86
C VAL A 557 30.04 26.14 12.30
N PRO A 558 29.29 25.10 12.71
CA PRO A 558 29.37 23.81 12.04
C PRO A 558 29.10 23.99 10.54
N ALA A 559 29.99 23.47 9.69
CA ALA A 559 29.69 23.37 8.27
C ALA A 559 28.52 22.39 8.08
N GLY A 560 27.51 22.82 7.31
CA GLY A 560 26.24 22.11 7.10
C GLY A 560 26.37 20.67 6.64
#